data_AF-A0A7R9GT30-F1
#
_entry.id   AF-A0A7R9GT30-F1
#
_cell.length_a   1.000
_cell.length_b   1.000
_cell.length_c   1.000
_cell.angle_alpha   90.00
_cell.angle_beta   90.00
_cell.angle_gamma   90.00
#
_symmetry.space_group_name_H-M   'P 1'
#
loop_
_entity.id
_entity.type
_entity.pdbx_description
1 polymer ?
#
loop_
_entity_poly.entity_id
_entity_poly.type
_entity_poly.pdbx_seq_one_letter_code
_entity_poly.pdbx_strand_id
1 'polypeptide(L)'
;MCPEKERKFREREGLLHILEIKTGTEKHKRPTADPNCTVKCFSRSAAGQEMQKLSDLRPPPILLQTILYLFNNVLTNKTMEWSTLYQFVFDRLRAVRQDMVIQGVEASDSITLLELIVRFHAYAGFRVSPLSDALSLSLAYWVRNFVAVYRSIFKLPPLLACVAASHLPFLRRQTLQVMSVAYNGRNLSYPLSELQVLLLYASEQEAHNDCRHYNIEVKDCRVVFNKNTFNSGVSKCIFTGGEAMAALKETEDEAVTRFREYLRIPSVHPNVNYDECVSFLTRQASSLGLPIQVHQLVKNKPIVVITWEGTNPTLPTILLNSHMDVVPVYREKWTKDPFNAEKDEHGNIYGRGSQDMKCVGIQYLEAIRKLKKEGVKLRRTVHISFMPDEEIGGKDGMRKFVNTSDFFELNIGVALDESVASPMEELLLFYAERSSWNVEVHCSGTPGHGTLFHEDTSGEKLQIILDRFMTYRQQQKDILETKPHPIFSLAEVTSLNLTQMKVMSKEIFKRGLSCQSIMVTTCLSMDGGVQSTLVPPDLVLVFDVRVAIDQDHQELEELMQSWCLEAGPGVTLTFAQKDPNFGITELDHNNPWWAAFKGACNEMEVNLRPMICPGVTDARYIRQAS
;
A
#
# COMPACT_ATOMS: atom_id res chain seq x y z
N MET A 1 3.48 27.09 27.30
CA MET A 1 3.43 25.71 26.75
C MET A 1 2.07 25.34 26.13
N CYS A 2 0.99 26.10 26.40
CA CYS A 2 -0.31 26.00 25.73
C CYS A 2 -0.78 27.40 25.29
N PRO A 3 -1.33 27.58 24.08
CA PRO A 3 -1.96 28.83 23.66
C PRO A 3 -3.13 29.22 24.58
N GLU A 4 -3.34 30.52 24.79
CA GLU A 4 -4.40 31.03 25.68
C GLU A 4 -5.80 30.66 25.19
N LYS A 5 -6.03 30.68 23.87
CA LYS A 5 -7.31 30.30 23.25
C LYS A 5 -7.67 28.85 23.57
N GLU A 6 -6.71 27.95 23.40
CA GLU A 6 -6.90 26.53 23.68
C GLU A 6 -7.16 26.29 25.17
N ARG A 7 -6.44 27.00 26.06
CA ARG A 7 -6.64 26.89 27.50
C ARG A 7 -8.06 27.32 27.90
N LYS A 8 -8.54 28.48 27.43
CA LYS A 8 -9.90 28.97 27.69
C LYS A 8 -10.98 28.07 27.11
N PHE A 9 -10.72 27.45 25.96
CA PHE A 9 -11.61 26.46 25.37
C PHE A 9 -11.73 25.22 26.26
N ARG A 10 -10.60 24.67 26.72
CA ARG A 10 -10.60 23.48 27.59
C ARG A 10 -11.22 23.73 28.97
N GLU A 11 -11.07 24.93 29.53
CA GLU A 11 -11.78 25.35 30.76
C GLU A 11 -13.31 25.39 30.57
N ARG A 12 -13.78 25.84 29.39
CA ARG A 12 -15.21 25.96 29.08
C ARG A 12 -15.88 24.61 28.87
N GLU A 13 -15.21 23.73 28.12
CA GLU A 13 -15.71 22.42 27.72
C GLU A 13 -15.41 21.30 28.74
N GLY A 14 -14.71 21.61 29.84
CA GLY A 14 -14.38 20.63 30.88
C GLY A 14 -13.35 19.58 30.44
N LEU A 15 -12.44 19.95 29.53
CA LEU A 15 -11.45 19.06 28.90
C LEU A 15 -10.05 19.15 29.54
N LEU A 16 -9.94 19.74 30.74
CA LEU A 16 -8.67 19.84 31.45
C LEU A 16 -8.28 18.48 32.05
N HIS A 17 -7.03 18.07 31.82
CA HIS A 17 -6.48 16.91 32.51
C HIS A 17 -6.17 17.25 33.98
N ILE A 18 -6.20 16.26 34.88
CA ILE A 18 -5.92 16.48 36.32
C ILE A 18 -4.57 17.15 36.60
N LEU A 19 -3.58 16.92 35.73
CA LEU A 19 -2.23 17.54 35.78
C LEU A 19 -2.21 19.02 35.35
N GLU A 20 -3.30 19.51 34.78
CA GLU A 20 -3.40 20.86 34.23
C GLU A 20 -4.31 21.76 35.09
N ILE A 21 -4.98 21.19 36.11
CA ILE A 21 -5.90 21.91 36.98
C ILE A 21 -5.13 22.66 38.07
N LYS A 22 -5.51 23.92 38.29
CA LYS A 22 -4.95 24.76 39.35
C LYS A 22 -5.38 24.26 40.74
N THR A 23 -4.40 24.12 41.64
CA THR A 23 -4.63 23.68 43.02
C THR A 23 -5.68 24.53 43.73
N GLY A 24 -6.65 23.88 44.38
CA GLY A 24 -7.78 24.53 45.07
C GLY A 24 -9.02 24.77 44.19
N THR A 25 -8.97 24.44 42.90
CA THR A 25 -10.13 24.56 41.99
C THR A 25 -10.67 23.21 41.51
N GLU A 26 -10.14 22.10 42.03
CA GLU A 26 -10.43 20.74 41.58
C GLU A 26 -11.89 20.33 41.79
N LYS A 27 -12.53 20.88 42.83
CA LYS A 27 -13.93 20.60 43.19
C LYS A 27 -14.91 21.64 42.63
N HIS A 28 -14.43 22.64 41.89
CA HIS A 28 -15.32 23.63 41.29
C HIS A 28 -16.10 23.01 40.12
N LYS A 29 -17.33 23.48 39.89
CA LYS A 29 -18.15 23.07 38.73
C LYS A 29 -17.44 23.31 37.39
N ARG A 30 -16.49 24.26 37.36
CA ARG A 30 -15.55 24.51 36.26
C ARG A 30 -14.15 24.70 36.85
N PRO A 31 -13.28 23.68 36.84
CA PRO A 31 -11.89 23.80 37.27
C PRO A 31 -11.13 24.80 36.41
N THR A 32 -10.18 25.53 37.00
CA THR A 32 -9.38 26.53 36.30
C THR A 32 -8.06 25.90 35.86
N ALA A 33 -7.59 26.21 34.65
CA ALA A 33 -6.32 25.72 34.15
C ALA A 33 -5.16 26.46 34.80
N ASP A 34 -4.11 25.74 35.20
CA ASP A 34 -2.85 26.35 35.63
C ASP A 34 -2.02 26.75 34.40
N PRO A 35 -1.74 28.05 34.16
CA PRO A 35 -0.91 28.50 33.06
C PRO A 35 0.47 27.87 32.99
N ASN A 36 1.03 27.47 34.13
CA ASN A 36 2.38 26.91 34.23
C ASN A 36 2.42 25.40 33.95
N CYS A 37 1.28 24.71 34.08
CA CYS A 37 1.20 23.26 33.91
C CYS A 37 0.47 22.83 32.63
N THR A 38 -0.32 23.74 32.03
CA THR A 38 -1.10 23.41 30.83
C THR A 38 -0.21 23.32 29.59
N VAL A 39 -0.29 22.17 28.90
CA VAL A 39 0.47 21.90 27.66
C VAL A 39 -0.49 21.68 26.49
N LYS A 40 -0.16 22.23 25.31
CA LYS A 40 -0.95 22.10 24.07
C LYS A 40 -1.25 20.62 23.77
N CYS A 41 -2.54 20.28 23.59
CA CYS A 41 -2.99 18.94 23.21
C CYS A 41 -2.74 18.66 21.73
N PHE A 42 -2.61 17.38 21.37
CA PHE A 42 -2.56 17.01 19.96
C PHE A 42 -3.93 17.22 19.31
N SER A 43 -3.94 17.86 18.13
CA SER A 43 -5.15 18.06 17.33
C SER A 43 -4.96 17.41 15.97
N ARG A 44 -5.95 16.64 15.49
CA ARG A 44 -5.88 16.09 14.13
C ARG A 44 -6.18 17.20 13.13
N SER A 45 -5.35 17.32 12.09
CA SER A 45 -5.65 18.16 10.94
C SER A 45 -6.87 17.57 10.21
N ALA A 46 -8.04 18.16 10.40
CA ALA A 46 -9.23 17.84 9.63
C ALA A 46 -9.26 18.70 8.35
N ALA A 47 -9.72 18.13 7.24
CA ALA A 47 -10.01 18.91 6.04
C ALA A 47 -11.04 19.99 6.39
N GLY A 48 -10.72 21.26 6.13
CA GLY A 48 -11.59 22.41 6.44
C GLY A 48 -11.29 23.14 7.76
N GLN A 49 -10.33 22.71 8.59
CA GLN A 49 -9.85 23.59 9.66
C GLN A 49 -8.94 24.69 9.09
N GLU A 50 -9.19 25.95 9.45
CA GLU A 50 -8.28 27.07 9.18
C GLU A 50 -6.85 26.67 9.58
N MET A 51 -5.88 26.89 8.69
CA MET A 51 -4.45 26.73 9.01
C MET A 51 -4.18 27.33 10.39
N GLN A 52 -3.59 26.54 11.30
CA GLN A 52 -3.27 27.00 12.65
C GLN A 52 -2.52 28.33 12.56
N LYS A 53 -3.09 29.38 13.18
CA LYS A 53 -2.48 30.71 13.17
C LYS A 53 -1.07 30.60 13.73
N LEU A 54 -0.10 31.30 13.11
CA LEU A 54 1.29 31.33 13.57
C LEU A 54 1.41 31.65 15.08
N SER A 55 0.47 32.43 15.63
CA SER A 55 0.37 32.76 17.06
C SER A 55 0.14 31.56 17.99
N ASP A 56 -0.35 30.44 17.45
CA ASP A 56 -0.77 29.26 18.21
C ASP A 56 0.27 28.12 18.12
N LEU A 57 1.40 28.35 17.42
CA LEU A 57 2.54 27.44 17.30
C LEU A 57 3.62 27.78 18.34
N ARG A 58 4.23 26.76 18.94
CA ARG A 58 5.35 26.94 19.88
C ARG A 58 6.68 26.99 19.13
N PRO A 59 7.48 28.06 19.26
CA PRO A 59 8.80 28.12 18.61
C PRO A 59 9.78 27.10 19.21
N PRO A 60 10.89 26.75 18.51
CA PRO A 60 11.80 25.67 18.91
C PRO A 60 12.28 25.70 20.38
N PRO A 61 12.68 26.86 20.97
CA PRO A 61 13.08 26.90 22.38
C PRO A 61 11.95 26.49 23.34
N ILE A 62 10.71 26.83 23.00
CA ILE A 62 9.52 26.49 23.79
C ILE A 62 9.11 25.02 23.59
N LEU A 63 9.37 24.44 22.41
CA LEU A 63 9.22 22.99 22.20
C LEU A 63 10.16 22.21 23.10
N LEU A 64 11.44 22.59 23.15
CA LEU A 64 12.42 21.96 24.03
C LEU A 64 12.02 22.12 25.50
N GLN A 65 11.66 23.32 25.92
CA GLN A 65 11.17 23.58 27.28
C GLN A 65 9.94 22.72 27.63
N THR A 66 9.04 22.51 26.67
CA THR A 66 7.87 21.64 26.86
C THR A 66 8.29 20.19 27.11
N ILE A 67 9.20 19.63 26.30
CA ILE A 67 9.69 18.25 26.49
C ILE A 67 10.35 18.11 27.86
N LEU A 68 11.21 19.07 28.23
CA LEU A 68 11.89 19.07 29.53
C LEU A 68 10.91 19.13 30.70
N TYR A 69 9.85 19.94 30.61
CA TYR A 69 8.78 19.97 31.61
C TYR A 69 8.06 18.61 31.71
N LEU A 70 7.68 18.02 30.57
CA LEU A 70 7.03 16.70 30.57
C LEU A 70 7.92 15.64 31.23
N PHE A 71 9.23 15.69 31.02
CA PHE A 71 10.13 14.67 31.56
C PHE A 71 10.51 14.92 33.02
N ASN A 72 10.80 16.16 33.39
CA ASN A 72 11.32 16.48 34.72
C ASN A 72 10.22 16.70 35.76
N ASN A 73 9.03 17.13 35.34
CA ASN A 73 7.93 17.49 36.25
C ASN A 73 6.75 16.52 36.15
N VAL A 74 6.42 16.01 34.96
CA VAL A 74 5.26 15.12 34.79
C VAL A 74 5.64 13.66 34.98
N LEU A 75 6.66 13.14 34.27
CA LEU A 75 7.06 11.73 34.38
C LEU A 75 7.65 11.35 35.75
N THR A 76 8.15 12.32 36.51
CA THR A 76 8.70 12.12 37.86
C THR A 76 7.63 12.09 38.94
N ASN A 77 6.36 12.35 38.60
CA ASN A 77 5.26 12.34 39.55
C ASN A 77 4.98 10.93 40.06
N LYS A 78 5.22 10.70 41.36
CA LYS A 78 5.05 9.41 42.03
C LYS A 78 3.62 9.15 42.54
N THR A 79 2.72 10.13 42.50
CA THR A 79 1.36 10.00 43.03
C THR A 79 0.36 9.48 41.99
N MET A 80 0.75 9.41 40.72
CA MET A 80 -0.12 9.02 39.62
C MET A 80 0.31 7.70 38.99
N GLU A 81 -0.68 6.93 38.55
CA GLU A 81 -0.48 5.70 37.79
C GLU A 81 0.29 5.97 36.48
N TRP A 82 1.20 5.05 36.16
CA TRP A 82 2.03 5.13 34.96
C TRP A 82 1.21 5.22 33.68
N SER A 83 0.08 4.51 33.59
CA SER A 83 -0.82 4.53 32.44
C SER A 83 -1.35 5.93 32.16
N THR A 84 -1.76 6.65 33.20
CA THR A 84 -2.27 8.02 33.10
C THR A 84 -1.16 8.99 32.71
N LEU A 85 0.02 8.86 33.30
CA LEU A 85 1.20 9.67 32.94
C LEU A 85 1.62 9.42 31.49
N TYR A 86 1.64 8.16 31.07
CA TYR A 86 1.97 7.77 29.70
C TYR A 86 1.00 8.37 28.69
N GLN A 87 -0.32 8.23 28.89
CA GLN A 87 -1.32 8.78 27.99
C GLN A 87 -1.18 10.30 27.84
N PHE A 88 -0.97 11.00 28.96
CA PHE A 88 -0.77 12.43 28.96
C PHE A 88 0.49 12.84 28.19
N VAL A 89 1.66 12.28 28.55
CA VAL A 89 2.93 12.66 27.92
C VAL A 89 2.97 12.26 26.45
N PHE A 90 2.45 11.08 26.10
CA PHE A 90 2.34 10.62 24.72
C PHE A 90 1.56 11.60 23.84
N ASP A 91 0.39 12.06 24.29
CA ASP A 91 -0.40 13.04 23.56
C ASP A 91 0.34 14.37 23.38
N ARG A 92 0.93 14.90 24.46
CA ARG A 92 1.63 16.19 24.40
C ARG A 92 2.89 16.16 23.54
N LEU A 93 3.62 15.04 23.49
CA LEU A 93 4.76 14.87 22.57
C LEU A 93 4.31 14.81 21.11
N ARG A 94 3.12 14.27 20.80
CA ARG A 94 2.55 14.35 19.44
C ARG A 94 2.23 15.78 19.04
N ALA A 95 1.72 16.59 19.97
CA ALA A 95 1.50 18.02 19.73
C ALA A 95 2.81 18.76 19.46
N VAL A 96 3.90 18.43 20.18
CA VAL A 96 5.24 18.99 19.96
C VAL A 96 5.75 18.65 18.56
N ARG A 97 5.61 17.38 18.13
CA ARG A 97 5.97 16.95 16.77
C ARG A 97 5.15 17.66 15.70
N GLN A 98 3.85 17.85 15.94
CA GLN A 98 2.97 18.58 15.02
C GLN A 98 3.44 20.02 14.83
N ASP A 99 3.73 20.75 15.92
CA ASP A 99 4.25 22.12 15.85
C ASP A 99 5.60 22.18 15.12
N MET A 100 6.49 21.21 15.35
CA MET A 100 7.78 21.09 14.68
C MET A 100 7.65 20.91 13.17
N VAL A 101 6.73 20.04 12.73
CA VAL A 101 6.48 19.77 11.30
C VAL A 101 5.83 20.97 10.61
N ILE A 102 4.86 21.62 11.23
CA ILE A 102 4.17 22.78 10.65
C ILE A 102 5.13 23.97 10.47
N GLN A 103 6.07 24.16 11.40
CA GLN A 103 7.03 25.27 11.34
C GLN A 103 8.23 25.01 10.42
N GLY A 104 8.46 23.76 9.99
CA GLY A 104 9.66 23.42 9.22
C GLY A 104 10.95 23.69 9.99
N VAL A 105 11.02 23.27 11.25
CA VAL A 105 12.16 23.53 12.15
C VAL A 105 13.47 22.99 11.57
N GLU A 106 14.56 23.77 11.71
CA GLU A 106 15.90 23.42 11.27
C GLU A 106 16.36 22.02 11.74
N ALA A 107 17.24 21.39 10.96
CA ALA A 107 17.64 20.01 11.19
C ALA A 107 18.31 19.79 12.56
N SER A 108 19.13 20.74 13.02
CA SER A 108 19.83 20.65 14.33
C SER A 108 18.87 20.64 15.51
N ASP A 109 17.86 21.50 15.47
CA ASP A 109 16.85 21.61 16.53
C ASP A 109 15.91 20.39 16.49
N SER A 110 15.55 19.94 15.28
CA SER A 110 14.74 18.73 15.08
C SER A 110 15.40 17.48 15.66
N ILE A 111 16.71 17.29 15.43
CA ILE A 111 17.47 16.17 15.99
C ILE A 111 17.43 16.21 17.53
N THR A 112 17.68 17.37 18.12
CA THR A 112 17.69 17.56 19.59
C THR A 112 16.33 17.22 20.21
N LEU A 113 15.23 17.66 19.59
CA LEU A 113 13.87 17.39 20.07
C LEU A 113 13.48 15.91 19.89
N LEU A 114 13.77 15.34 18.72
CA LEU A 114 13.41 13.95 18.40
C LEU A 114 14.19 12.94 19.24
N GLU A 115 15.47 13.20 19.53
CA GLU A 115 16.28 12.32 20.38
C GLU A 115 15.63 12.12 21.75
N LEU A 116 15.16 13.20 22.38
CA LEU A 116 14.46 13.15 23.67
C LEU A 116 13.13 12.39 23.57
N ILE A 117 12.35 12.61 22.51
CA ILE A 117 11.08 11.92 22.26
C ILE A 117 11.29 10.41 22.09
N VAL A 118 12.31 10.01 21.32
CA VAL A 118 12.65 8.60 21.09
C VAL A 118 13.03 7.91 22.41
N ARG A 119 13.80 8.59 23.28
CA ARG A 119 14.15 8.06 24.61
C ARG A 119 12.90 7.77 25.47
N PHE A 120 11.88 8.63 25.43
CA PHE A 120 10.62 8.38 26.13
C PHE A 120 9.90 7.14 25.58
N HIS A 121 9.80 6.98 24.27
CA HIS A 121 9.16 5.79 23.68
C HIS A 121 9.92 4.50 23.98
N ALA A 122 11.26 4.55 24.01
CA ALA A 122 12.08 3.41 24.42
C ALA A 122 11.83 3.04 25.88
N TYR A 123 11.81 4.02 26.78
CA TYR A 123 11.50 3.82 28.20
C TYR A 123 10.07 3.31 28.41
N ALA A 124 9.09 3.85 27.70
CA ALA A 124 7.70 3.39 27.77
C ALA A 124 7.56 1.96 27.27
N GLY A 125 8.23 1.60 26.17
CA GLY A 125 8.30 0.22 25.68
C GLY A 125 8.91 -0.74 26.72
N PHE A 126 9.97 -0.31 27.42
CA PHE A 126 10.54 -1.08 28.53
C PHE A 126 9.56 -1.24 29.70
N ARG A 127 8.86 -0.18 30.10
CA ARG A 127 7.87 -0.21 31.21
C ARG A 127 6.65 -1.09 30.92
N VAL A 128 6.32 -1.31 29.64
CA VAL A 128 5.18 -2.12 29.19
C VAL A 128 5.61 -3.56 28.83
N SER A 129 6.90 -3.81 28.63
CA SER A 129 7.43 -5.17 28.45
C SER A 129 7.35 -5.95 29.78
N PRO A 130 6.96 -7.23 29.78
CA PRO A 130 6.98 -8.05 30.98
C PRO A 130 8.40 -8.10 31.56
N LEU A 131 8.57 -7.71 32.83
CA LEU A 131 9.85 -7.78 33.54
C LEU A 131 10.45 -9.19 33.50
N SER A 132 9.59 -10.22 33.40
CA SER A 132 9.97 -11.63 33.19
C SER A 132 10.76 -11.86 31.92
N ASP A 133 10.43 -11.21 30.80
CA ASP A 133 11.07 -11.44 29.51
C ASP A 133 12.43 -10.77 29.45
N ALA A 134 12.54 -9.55 30.00
CA ALA A 134 13.81 -8.85 30.14
C ALA A 134 14.77 -9.57 31.10
N LEU A 135 14.25 -10.09 32.22
CA LEU A 135 15.04 -10.88 33.18
C LEU A 135 15.46 -12.22 32.58
N SER A 136 14.57 -12.89 31.83
CA SER A 136 14.88 -14.15 31.14
C SER A 136 15.95 -13.95 30.06
N LEU A 137 15.88 -12.88 29.28
CA LEU A 137 16.89 -12.51 28.29
C LEU A 137 18.25 -12.23 28.95
N SER A 138 18.26 -11.44 30.03
CA SER A 138 19.48 -11.12 30.78
C SER A 138 20.10 -12.36 31.41
N LEU A 139 19.29 -13.20 32.07
CA LEU A 139 19.74 -14.45 32.68
C LEU A 139 20.29 -15.40 31.61
N ALA A 140 19.60 -15.56 30.48
CA ALA A 140 20.06 -16.38 29.35
C ALA A 140 21.42 -15.94 28.81
N TYR A 141 21.64 -14.62 28.70
CA TYR A 141 22.93 -14.07 28.31
C TYR A 141 24.02 -14.37 29.36
N TRP A 142 23.75 -14.16 30.64
CA TRP A 142 24.69 -14.42 31.74
C TRP A 142 25.10 -15.88 31.83
N VAL A 143 24.17 -16.82 31.64
CA VAL A 143 24.48 -18.27 31.62
C VAL A 143 25.02 -18.76 30.27
N ARG A 144 25.35 -17.85 29.33
CA ARG A 144 25.86 -18.16 27.98
C ARG A 144 24.90 -19.02 27.13
N ASN A 145 23.61 -19.01 27.43
CA ASN A 145 22.58 -19.66 26.62
C ASN A 145 22.12 -18.74 25.48
N PHE A 146 22.97 -18.58 24.48
CA PHE A 146 22.71 -17.66 23.36
C PHE A 146 21.49 -18.04 22.52
N VAL A 147 21.16 -19.33 22.41
CA VAL A 147 19.94 -19.78 21.71
C VAL A 147 18.69 -19.18 22.36
N ALA A 148 18.62 -19.19 23.70
CA ALA A 148 17.53 -18.57 24.44
C ALA A 148 17.54 -17.03 24.29
N VAL A 149 18.72 -16.42 24.15
CA VAL A 149 18.85 -14.98 23.86
C VAL A 149 18.21 -14.63 22.51
N TYR A 150 18.62 -15.28 21.42
CA TYR A 150 18.08 -15.00 20.08
C TYR A 150 16.57 -15.26 19.98
N ARG A 151 16.07 -16.34 20.60
CA ARG A 151 14.62 -16.62 20.66
C ARG A 151 13.84 -15.57 21.44
N SER A 152 14.46 -14.95 22.44
CA SER A 152 13.81 -13.92 23.27
C SER A 152 13.78 -12.55 22.57
N ILE A 153 14.70 -12.28 21.63
CA ILE A 153 14.69 -11.05 20.84
C ILE A 153 13.39 -10.91 20.04
N PHE A 154 12.85 -12.00 19.49
CA PHE A 154 11.56 -12.00 18.78
C PHE A 154 10.34 -11.73 19.67
N LYS A 155 10.48 -11.86 20.99
CA LYS A 155 9.41 -11.58 21.95
C LYS A 155 9.42 -10.12 22.42
N LEU A 156 10.44 -9.35 22.08
CA LEU A 156 10.54 -7.95 22.46
C LEU A 156 9.59 -7.08 21.63
N PRO A 157 9.02 -6.02 22.22
CA PRO A 157 8.35 -4.96 21.45
C PRO A 157 9.24 -4.42 20.32
N PRO A 158 8.68 -3.98 19.18
CA PRO A 158 9.46 -3.64 17.98
C PRO A 158 10.64 -2.69 18.22
N LEU A 159 10.46 -1.67 19.06
CA LEU A 159 11.53 -0.70 19.36
C LEU A 159 12.68 -1.33 20.16
N LEU A 160 12.38 -2.25 21.09
CA LEU A 160 13.39 -2.98 21.85
C LEU A 160 14.04 -4.08 21.01
N ALA A 161 13.31 -4.68 20.07
CA ALA A 161 13.89 -5.56 19.06
C ALA A 161 14.91 -4.82 18.19
N CYS A 162 14.64 -3.57 17.77
CA CYS A 162 15.61 -2.73 17.06
C CYS A 162 16.86 -2.42 17.90
N VAL A 163 16.70 -2.12 19.20
CA VAL A 163 17.84 -1.94 20.11
C VAL A 163 18.65 -3.22 20.26
N ALA A 164 17.98 -4.37 20.44
CA ALA A 164 18.64 -5.67 20.51
C ALA A 164 19.37 -6.02 19.20
N ALA A 165 18.80 -5.65 18.05
CA ALA A 165 19.41 -5.83 16.73
C ALA A 165 20.77 -5.11 16.62
N SER A 166 20.89 -3.90 17.22
CA SER A 166 22.16 -3.16 17.26
C SER A 166 23.30 -3.88 18.01
N HIS A 167 22.95 -4.84 18.88
CA HIS A 167 23.92 -5.66 19.64
C HIS A 167 24.15 -7.05 19.03
N LEU A 168 23.45 -7.42 17.96
CA LEU A 168 23.61 -8.72 17.30
C LEU A 168 25.06 -9.00 16.87
N PRO A 169 25.83 -8.06 16.31
CA PRO A 169 27.20 -8.39 15.88
C PRO A 169 28.09 -8.85 17.05
N PHE A 170 27.91 -8.24 18.22
CA PHE A 170 28.60 -8.66 19.44
C PHE A 170 28.14 -10.03 19.94
N LEU A 171 26.83 -10.29 19.94
CA LEU A 171 26.25 -11.57 20.33
C LEU A 171 26.68 -12.70 19.39
N ARG A 172 26.71 -12.45 18.07
CA ARG A 172 27.14 -13.40 17.03
C ARG A 172 28.57 -13.83 17.26
N ARG A 173 29.48 -12.86 17.47
CA ARG A 173 30.88 -13.13 17.82
C ARG A 173 30.99 -14.04 19.05
N GLN A 174 30.31 -13.72 20.14
CA GLN A 174 30.37 -14.53 21.37
C GLN A 174 29.80 -15.93 21.15
N THR A 175 28.72 -16.04 20.37
CA THR A 175 28.08 -17.33 20.07
C THR A 175 29.01 -18.20 19.23
N LEU A 176 29.60 -17.65 18.16
CA LEU A 176 30.57 -18.35 17.30
C LEU A 176 31.82 -18.76 18.08
N GLN A 177 32.27 -17.95 19.03
CA GLN A 177 33.39 -18.31 19.92
C GLN A 177 33.03 -19.50 20.82
N VAL A 178 31.84 -19.51 21.42
CA VAL A 178 31.38 -20.64 22.25
C VAL A 178 31.19 -21.90 21.40
N MET A 179 30.59 -21.78 20.22
CA MET A 179 30.46 -22.89 19.28
C MET A 179 31.82 -23.41 18.80
N SER A 180 32.81 -22.53 18.61
CA SER A 180 34.18 -22.92 18.25
C SER A 180 34.86 -23.80 19.30
N VAL A 181 34.46 -23.67 20.56
CA VAL A 181 34.93 -24.53 21.66
C VAL A 181 34.08 -25.80 21.77
N ALA A 182 32.76 -25.67 21.70
CA ALA A 182 31.81 -26.78 21.90
C ALA A 182 31.77 -27.79 20.75
N TYR A 183 31.89 -27.33 19.51
CA TYR A 183 31.88 -28.16 18.29
C TYR A 183 33.30 -28.46 17.77
N ASN A 184 34.33 -28.35 18.62
CA ASN A 184 35.72 -28.59 18.24
C ASN A 184 36.01 -30.10 18.08
N GLY A 185 35.88 -30.64 16.87
CA GLY A 185 36.22 -32.04 16.56
C GLY A 185 36.22 -32.33 15.06
N ARG A 186 37.04 -33.29 14.61
CA ARG A 186 37.24 -33.60 13.17
C ARG A 186 35.97 -34.03 12.42
N ASN A 187 34.98 -34.57 13.14
CA ASN A 187 33.71 -35.04 12.58
C ASN A 187 32.51 -34.16 12.97
N LEU A 188 32.74 -33.04 13.66
CA LEU A 188 31.67 -32.15 14.11
C LEU A 188 31.56 -30.98 13.14
N SER A 189 30.43 -30.90 12.46
CA SER A 189 30.10 -29.81 11.53
C SER A 189 28.65 -29.40 11.71
N TYR A 190 28.38 -28.10 11.58
CA TYR A 190 27.06 -27.51 11.80
C TYR A 190 26.49 -26.98 10.47
N PRO A 191 25.22 -27.23 10.10
CA PRO A 191 24.67 -26.74 8.84
C PRO A 191 24.71 -25.19 8.76
N LEU A 192 25.18 -24.64 7.64
CA LEU A 192 25.26 -23.18 7.45
C LEU A 192 23.87 -22.53 7.47
N SER A 193 22.87 -23.18 6.87
CA SER A 193 21.47 -22.77 6.87
C SER A 193 20.89 -22.64 8.28
N GLU A 194 21.14 -23.63 9.15
CA GLU A 194 20.71 -23.56 10.55
C GLU A 194 21.46 -22.49 11.33
N LEU A 195 22.75 -22.26 11.02
CA LEU A 195 23.54 -21.21 11.67
C LEU A 195 23.04 -19.82 11.28
N GLN A 196 22.66 -19.66 10.02
CA GLN A 196 22.05 -18.44 9.46
C GLN A 196 20.77 -18.09 10.23
N VAL A 197 19.85 -19.05 10.39
CA VAL A 197 18.61 -18.86 11.15
C VAL A 197 18.88 -18.63 12.63
N LEU A 198 19.77 -19.42 13.25
CA LEU A 198 20.05 -19.33 14.68
C LEU A 198 20.62 -17.97 15.09
N LEU A 199 21.52 -17.43 14.27
CA LEU A 199 22.24 -16.18 14.53
C LEU A 199 21.59 -14.95 13.88
N LEU A 200 20.39 -15.13 13.32
CA LEU A 200 19.55 -14.08 12.72
C LEU A 200 20.23 -13.33 11.57
N TYR A 201 21.02 -14.02 10.74
CA TYR A 201 21.61 -13.42 9.53
C TYR A 201 20.54 -13.23 8.45
N ALA A 202 20.66 -12.20 7.62
CA ALA A 202 19.69 -11.95 6.55
C ALA A 202 19.81 -12.98 5.41
N SER A 203 21.00 -13.56 5.22
CA SER A 203 21.27 -14.58 4.21
C SER A 203 22.36 -15.56 4.65
N GLU A 204 22.45 -16.72 3.99
CA GLU A 204 23.56 -17.67 4.22
C GLU A 204 24.91 -17.06 3.84
N GLN A 205 24.91 -16.13 2.87
CA GLN A 205 26.13 -15.43 2.46
C GLN A 205 26.69 -14.54 3.57
N GLU A 206 25.85 -13.84 4.34
CA GLU A 206 26.30 -13.08 5.50
C GLU A 206 26.87 -13.98 6.59
N ALA A 207 26.20 -15.10 6.88
CA ALA A 207 26.70 -16.09 7.84
C ALA A 207 28.06 -16.64 7.39
N HIS A 208 28.22 -16.90 6.09
CA HIS A 208 29.47 -17.34 5.49
C HIS A 208 30.57 -16.26 5.60
N ASN A 209 30.23 -14.99 5.39
CA ASN A 209 31.18 -13.88 5.49
C ASN A 209 31.70 -13.71 6.93
N ASP A 210 30.81 -13.79 7.93
CA ASP A 210 31.21 -13.73 9.35
C ASP A 210 32.02 -14.96 9.76
N CYS A 211 31.67 -16.17 9.27
CA CYS A 211 32.51 -17.35 9.46
C CYS A 211 33.93 -17.13 8.91
N ARG A 212 34.07 -16.61 7.68
CA ARG A 212 35.38 -16.26 7.10
C ARG A 212 36.10 -15.20 7.94
N HIS A 213 35.40 -14.17 8.38
CA HIS A 213 35.95 -13.07 9.18
C HIS A 213 36.57 -13.56 10.50
N TYR A 214 35.93 -14.55 11.15
CA TYR A 214 36.45 -15.17 12.38
C TYR A 214 37.34 -16.39 12.15
N ASN A 215 37.74 -16.65 10.90
CA ASN A 215 38.58 -17.78 10.49
C ASN A 215 37.98 -19.16 10.84
N ILE A 216 36.66 -19.28 10.60
CA ILE A 216 35.88 -20.52 10.68
C ILE A 216 35.68 -21.05 9.27
N GLU A 217 36.00 -22.33 9.07
CA GLU A 217 35.94 -22.96 7.75
C GLU A 217 34.52 -23.40 7.42
N VAL A 218 34.09 -23.22 6.17
CA VAL A 218 32.81 -23.71 5.66
C VAL A 218 33.09 -24.62 4.47
N LYS A 219 32.66 -25.89 4.55
CA LYS A 219 32.81 -26.92 3.52
C LYS A 219 31.45 -27.56 3.24
N ASP A 220 31.10 -27.70 1.97
CA ASP A 220 29.85 -28.36 1.53
C ASP A 220 28.59 -27.85 2.26
N CYS A 221 28.47 -26.53 2.41
CA CYS A 221 27.39 -25.86 3.15
C CYS A 221 27.33 -26.20 4.66
N ARG A 222 28.44 -26.68 5.24
CA ARG A 222 28.58 -26.97 6.67
C ARG A 222 29.76 -26.22 7.28
N VAL A 223 29.55 -25.68 8.46
CA VAL A 223 30.51 -24.92 9.25
C VAL A 223 31.32 -25.88 10.12
N VAL A 224 32.64 -25.82 9.98
CA VAL A 224 33.60 -26.65 10.73
C VAL A 224 34.29 -25.76 11.76
N PHE A 225 34.02 -26.07 13.02
CA PHE A 225 34.51 -25.30 14.16
C PHE A 225 35.85 -25.82 14.66
N ASN A 226 36.80 -24.91 14.87
CA ASN A 226 38.11 -25.25 15.45
C ASN A 226 38.54 -24.18 16.45
N LYS A 227 38.72 -24.59 17.71
CA LYS A 227 39.03 -23.68 18.82
C LYS A 227 40.39 -23.00 18.68
N ASN A 228 41.34 -23.62 17.96
CA ASN A 228 42.70 -23.12 17.82
C ASN A 228 42.86 -22.12 16.66
N THR A 229 41.87 -22.06 15.76
CA THR A 229 41.93 -21.19 14.57
C THR A 229 40.99 -19.99 14.68
N PHE A 230 40.05 -19.98 15.62
CA PHE A 230 39.12 -18.88 15.83
C PHE A 230 39.87 -17.56 16.12
N ASN A 231 39.68 -16.56 15.27
CA ASN A 231 40.36 -15.29 15.39
C ASN A 231 39.68 -14.41 16.46
N SER A 232 40.15 -14.49 17.70
CA SER A 232 39.66 -13.68 18.81
C SER A 232 40.23 -12.25 18.85
N GLY A 233 41.27 -11.96 18.06
CA GLY A 233 42.01 -10.70 18.05
C GLY A 233 41.41 -9.58 17.20
N VAL A 234 40.29 -9.84 16.50
CA VAL A 234 39.64 -8.82 15.66
C VAL A 234 39.05 -7.71 16.54
N SER A 235 39.68 -6.53 16.48
CA SER A 235 39.27 -5.32 17.21
C SER A 235 38.24 -4.55 16.38
N LYS A 236 37.08 -4.26 16.99
CA LYS A 236 35.85 -3.72 16.39
C LYS A 236 35.23 -4.64 15.32
N CYS A 237 33.97 -4.99 15.55
CA CYS A 237 33.08 -5.42 14.48
C CYS A 237 32.97 -4.23 13.53
N ILE A 238 33.58 -4.34 12.35
CA ILE A 238 33.50 -3.29 11.35
C ILE A 238 32.07 -3.35 10.83
N PHE A 239 31.34 -2.24 10.95
CA PHE A 239 30.21 -1.96 10.08
C PHE A 239 30.78 -1.84 8.67
N THR A 240 31.02 -2.96 7.98
CA THR A 240 31.39 -2.94 6.55
C THR A 240 30.12 -2.84 5.73
N GLY A 241 29.40 -1.73 5.91
CA GLY A 241 28.41 -1.25 4.95
C GLY A 241 29.04 -0.30 3.92
N GLY A 242 30.36 -0.27 3.75
CA GLY A 242 30.98 0.81 2.96
C GLY A 242 32.26 0.53 2.16
N GLU A 243 33.15 -0.40 2.54
CA GLU A 243 34.52 -0.36 1.99
C GLU A 243 35.06 -1.66 1.35
N ALA A 244 34.23 -2.71 1.20
CA ALA A 244 34.64 -3.94 0.53
C ALA A 244 34.03 -4.17 -0.87
N MET A 245 33.32 -3.18 -1.44
CA MET A 245 32.78 -3.24 -2.81
C MET A 245 33.62 -2.48 -3.86
N ALA A 246 34.85 -2.07 -3.52
CA ALA A 246 35.72 -1.38 -4.48
C ALA A 246 36.46 -2.31 -5.46
N ALA A 247 36.25 -3.63 -5.42
CA ALA A 247 36.97 -4.55 -6.29
C ALA A 247 36.14 -5.77 -6.73
N LEU A 248 34.96 -5.50 -7.30
CA LEU A 248 34.31 -6.26 -8.37
C LEU A 248 33.14 -5.37 -8.81
N LYS A 249 33.33 -4.52 -9.82
CA LYS A 249 32.19 -3.93 -10.54
C LYS A 249 31.49 -5.09 -11.22
N GLU A 250 30.54 -5.74 -10.53
CA GLU A 250 29.51 -6.49 -11.22
C GLU A 250 28.80 -5.49 -12.13
N THR A 251 29.02 -5.66 -13.43
CA THR A 251 28.27 -4.95 -14.45
C THR A 251 26.80 -5.27 -14.24
N GLU A 252 25.96 -4.23 -14.15
CA GLU A 252 24.51 -4.39 -14.03
C GLU A 252 23.99 -5.34 -15.11
N ASP A 253 23.16 -6.31 -14.73
CA ASP A 253 22.54 -7.23 -15.69
C ASP A 253 21.83 -6.41 -16.78
N GLU A 254 22.00 -6.82 -18.04
CA GLU A 254 21.46 -6.06 -19.16
C GLU A 254 19.91 -5.99 -19.11
N ALA A 255 19.24 -7.01 -18.57
CA ALA A 255 17.79 -7.00 -18.37
C ALA A 255 17.38 -5.87 -17.42
N VAL A 256 18.13 -5.69 -16.33
CA VAL A 256 17.92 -4.60 -15.37
C VAL A 256 18.22 -3.25 -16.02
N THR A 257 19.27 -3.17 -16.84
CA THR A 257 19.61 -1.94 -17.57
C THR A 257 18.48 -1.52 -18.52
N ARG A 258 17.93 -2.45 -19.31
CA ARG A 258 16.80 -2.21 -20.23
C ARG A 258 15.52 -1.84 -19.50
N PHE A 259 15.25 -2.49 -18.36
CA PHE A 259 14.11 -2.13 -17.53
C PHE A 259 14.21 -0.69 -17.02
N ARG A 260 15.38 -0.30 -16.50
CA ARG A 260 15.62 1.07 -16.03
C ARG A 260 15.54 2.09 -17.16
N GLU A 261 15.97 1.74 -18.38
CA GLU A 261 15.75 2.58 -19.57
C GLU A 261 14.25 2.79 -19.83
N TYR A 262 13.44 1.74 -19.76
CA TYR A 262 12.00 1.84 -19.98
C TYR A 262 11.28 2.70 -18.92
N LEU A 263 11.71 2.58 -17.65
CA LEU A 263 11.19 3.39 -16.54
C LEU A 263 11.52 4.88 -16.66
N ARG A 264 12.60 5.24 -17.36
CA ARG A 264 12.98 6.64 -17.57
C ARG A 264 12.07 7.38 -18.53
N ILE A 265 11.23 6.66 -19.28
CA ILE A 265 10.28 7.25 -20.23
C ILE A 265 9.03 7.70 -19.46
N PRO A 266 8.74 9.02 -19.37
CA PRO A 266 7.65 9.54 -18.56
C PRO A 266 6.31 9.52 -19.32
N SER A 267 5.69 8.35 -19.44
CA SER A 267 4.39 8.13 -20.08
C SER A 267 3.20 8.45 -19.15
N VAL A 268 3.17 9.66 -18.58
CA VAL A 268 2.31 10.03 -17.44
C VAL A 268 0.99 10.70 -17.85
N HIS A 269 -0.13 10.28 -17.25
CA HIS A 269 -1.41 10.96 -17.40
C HIS A 269 -1.40 12.40 -16.84
N PRO A 270 -2.28 13.30 -17.35
CA PRO A 270 -3.32 13.10 -18.36
C PRO A 270 -2.86 13.32 -19.82
N ASN A 271 -1.65 13.85 -20.03
CA ASN A 271 -1.12 14.20 -21.36
C ASN A 271 0.05 13.28 -21.73
N VAL A 272 -0.24 12.00 -21.91
CA VAL A 272 0.79 10.99 -22.18
C VAL A 272 1.41 11.19 -23.55
N ASN A 273 2.75 11.16 -23.62
CA ASN A 273 3.49 11.01 -24.87
C ASN A 273 4.02 9.58 -25.00
N TYR A 274 3.46 8.81 -25.95
CA TYR A 274 3.84 7.42 -26.18
C TYR A 274 4.97 7.25 -27.20
N ASP A 275 5.41 8.31 -27.89
CA ASP A 275 6.39 8.20 -28.99
C ASP A 275 7.72 7.60 -28.52
N GLU A 276 8.16 7.97 -27.31
CA GLU A 276 9.36 7.41 -26.70
C GLU A 276 9.19 5.93 -26.32
N CYS A 277 8.01 5.55 -25.81
CA CYS A 277 7.69 4.15 -25.52
C CYS A 277 7.70 3.32 -26.80
N VAL A 278 7.02 3.77 -27.87
CA VAL A 278 7.01 3.08 -29.17
C VAL A 278 8.42 2.99 -29.74
N SER A 279 9.21 4.06 -29.65
CA SER A 279 10.61 4.06 -30.10
C SER A 279 11.47 3.06 -29.32
N PHE A 280 11.29 2.97 -27.99
CA PHE A 280 11.96 1.98 -27.16
C PHE A 280 11.56 0.56 -27.55
N LEU A 281 10.27 0.27 -27.65
CA LEU A 281 9.75 -1.05 -28.01
C LEU A 281 10.17 -1.48 -29.43
N THR A 282 10.25 -0.53 -30.37
CA THR A 282 10.77 -0.78 -31.72
C THR A 282 12.23 -1.23 -31.68
N ARG A 283 13.07 -0.60 -30.84
CA ARG A 283 14.46 -1.04 -30.62
C ARG A 283 14.52 -2.43 -29.99
N GLN A 284 13.67 -2.70 -29.01
CA GLN A 284 13.62 -4.02 -28.36
C GLN A 284 13.21 -5.12 -29.35
N ALA A 285 12.15 -4.92 -30.13
CA ALA A 285 11.70 -5.86 -31.17
C ALA A 285 12.80 -6.11 -32.21
N SER A 286 13.45 -5.05 -32.68
CA SER A 286 14.56 -5.13 -33.63
C SER A 286 15.73 -5.94 -33.07
N SER A 287 16.09 -5.74 -31.79
CA SER A 287 17.17 -6.48 -31.13
C SER A 287 16.88 -7.99 -31.03
N LEU A 288 15.60 -8.38 -31.02
CA LEU A 288 15.14 -9.77 -30.96
C LEU A 288 14.86 -10.37 -32.34
N GLY A 289 14.97 -9.56 -33.40
CA GLY A 289 14.56 -9.92 -34.76
C GLY A 289 13.09 -10.30 -34.85
N LEU A 290 12.21 -9.55 -34.16
CA LEU A 290 10.76 -9.80 -34.13
C LEU A 290 10.00 -8.71 -34.91
N PRO A 291 8.99 -9.08 -35.70
CA PRO A 291 8.09 -8.11 -36.31
C PRO A 291 7.30 -7.33 -35.25
N ILE A 292 7.08 -6.05 -35.54
CA ILE A 292 6.33 -5.11 -34.71
C ILE A 292 5.25 -4.44 -35.57
N GLN A 293 4.04 -4.34 -35.02
CA GLN A 293 2.92 -3.62 -35.60
C GLN A 293 2.48 -2.52 -34.62
N VAL A 294 2.14 -1.36 -35.16
CA VAL A 294 1.64 -0.22 -34.37
C VAL A 294 0.29 0.17 -34.94
N HIS A 295 -0.77 -0.09 -34.17
CA HIS A 295 -2.14 0.26 -34.52
C HIS A 295 -2.48 1.60 -33.88
N GLN A 296 -3.20 2.46 -34.61
CA GLN A 296 -3.61 3.76 -34.12
C GLN A 296 -5.10 3.97 -34.35
N LEU A 297 -5.91 3.55 -33.38
CA LEU A 297 -7.37 3.71 -33.41
C LEU A 297 -7.82 5.12 -32.99
N VAL A 298 -7.03 5.74 -32.11
CA VAL A 298 -7.22 7.11 -31.65
C VAL A 298 -5.89 7.85 -31.80
N LYS A 299 -5.96 9.10 -32.27
CA LYS A 299 -4.77 9.93 -32.47
C LYS A 299 -3.94 10.00 -31.19
N ASN A 300 -2.62 9.83 -31.33
CA ASN A 300 -1.63 9.83 -30.25
C ASN A 300 -1.77 8.71 -29.20
N LYS A 301 -2.61 7.69 -29.45
CA LYS A 301 -2.76 6.52 -28.56
C LYS A 301 -2.40 5.24 -29.32
N PRO A 302 -1.09 4.95 -29.49
CA PRO A 302 -0.64 3.78 -30.23
C PRO A 302 -0.85 2.51 -29.40
N ILE A 303 -1.23 1.43 -30.09
CA ILE A 303 -1.21 0.06 -29.58
C ILE A 303 -0.07 -0.66 -30.28
N VAL A 304 0.86 -1.24 -29.54
CA VAL A 304 2.02 -1.94 -30.12
C VAL A 304 1.85 -3.44 -29.93
N VAL A 305 2.01 -4.20 -31.01
CA VAL A 305 2.02 -5.67 -30.98
C VAL A 305 3.35 -6.18 -31.53
N ILE A 306 4.08 -6.94 -30.72
CA ILE A 306 5.32 -7.63 -31.11
C ILE A 306 5.03 -9.12 -31.22
N THR A 307 5.38 -9.75 -32.34
CA THR A 307 5.00 -11.14 -32.63
C THR A 307 6.21 -12.05 -32.73
N TRP A 308 6.22 -13.14 -31.96
CA TRP A 308 7.12 -14.27 -32.13
C TRP A 308 6.37 -15.45 -32.73
N GLU A 309 6.50 -15.61 -34.05
CA GLU A 309 5.82 -16.65 -34.81
C GLU A 309 6.27 -18.06 -34.39
N GLY A 310 5.30 -18.93 -34.14
CA GLY A 310 5.53 -20.33 -33.81
C GLY A 310 5.74 -21.21 -35.05
N THR A 311 6.15 -22.46 -34.83
CA THR A 311 6.31 -23.43 -35.94
C THR A 311 5.00 -23.87 -36.57
N ASN A 312 3.87 -23.65 -35.90
CA ASN A 312 2.54 -23.87 -36.44
C ASN A 312 1.63 -22.65 -36.17
N PRO A 313 1.54 -21.69 -37.10
CA PRO A 313 0.79 -20.45 -36.92
C PRO A 313 -0.74 -20.63 -37.01
N THR A 314 -1.25 -21.81 -37.37
CA THR A 314 -2.71 -22.05 -37.41
C THR A 314 -3.29 -22.38 -36.04
N LEU A 315 -2.45 -22.62 -35.04
CA LEU A 315 -2.89 -22.89 -33.67
C LEU A 315 -3.30 -21.59 -32.97
N PRO A 316 -4.25 -21.66 -32.01
CA PRO A 316 -4.54 -20.53 -31.14
C PRO A 316 -3.28 -20.01 -30.45
N THR A 317 -3.13 -18.70 -30.40
CA THR A 317 -1.92 -18.00 -29.97
C THR A 317 -1.96 -17.66 -28.47
N ILE A 318 -0.82 -17.22 -27.94
CA ILE A 318 -0.69 -16.73 -26.57
C ILE A 318 -0.49 -15.22 -26.63
N LEU A 319 -1.33 -14.44 -25.94
CA LEU A 319 -1.14 -13.01 -25.76
C LEU A 319 -0.52 -12.71 -24.39
N LEU A 320 0.55 -11.92 -24.38
CA LEU A 320 1.18 -11.36 -23.18
C LEU A 320 0.91 -9.86 -23.17
N ASN A 321 -0.05 -9.42 -22.37
CA ASN A 321 -0.51 -8.03 -22.35
C ASN A 321 0.25 -7.19 -21.32
N SER A 322 0.54 -5.94 -21.68
CA SER A 322 1.09 -4.93 -20.78
C SER A 322 0.59 -3.55 -21.19
N HIS A 323 0.53 -2.59 -20.27
CA HIS A 323 0.26 -1.18 -20.59
C HIS A 323 1.53 -0.32 -20.51
N MET A 324 1.51 0.82 -21.21
CA MET A 324 2.65 1.74 -21.30
C MET A 324 2.51 2.95 -20.39
N ASP A 325 1.28 3.42 -20.15
CA ASP A 325 0.99 4.59 -19.34
C ASP A 325 1.21 4.37 -17.86
N VAL A 326 1.32 5.47 -17.13
CA VAL A 326 1.48 5.46 -15.69
C VAL A 326 0.70 6.60 -15.06
N VAL A 327 0.21 6.39 -13.83
CA VAL A 327 -0.45 7.46 -13.06
C VAL A 327 0.48 8.65 -12.72
N PRO A 328 -0.09 9.85 -12.44
CA PRO A 328 0.63 11.03 -11.98
C PRO A 328 1.51 10.79 -10.73
N VAL A 329 2.47 11.70 -10.53
CA VAL A 329 3.37 11.70 -9.37
C VAL A 329 3.39 13.06 -8.66
N TYR A 330 3.37 13.03 -7.34
CA TYR A 330 3.66 14.18 -6.49
C TYR A 330 5.16 14.19 -6.18
N ARG A 331 5.97 14.76 -7.07
CA ARG A 331 7.44 14.65 -7.04
C ARG A 331 8.04 15.01 -5.68
N GLU A 332 7.47 15.98 -4.98
CA GLU A 332 7.87 16.44 -3.65
C GLU A 332 7.69 15.39 -2.53
N LYS A 333 6.93 14.32 -2.78
CA LYS A 333 6.72 13.21 -1.85
C LYS A 333 7.63 12.01 -2.13
N TRP A 334 8.35 12.02 -3.25
CA TRP A 334 9.26 10.93 -3.59
C TRP A 334 10.61 11.10 -2.91
N THR A 335 11.14 9.99 -2.39
CA THR A 335 12.51 9.95 -1.81
C THR A 335 13.59 10.00 -2.89
N LYS A 336 13.25 9.59 -4.12
CA LYS A 336 14.12 9.55 -5.30
C LYS A 336 13.32 10.01 -6.51
N ASP A 337 13.97 10.56 -7.53
CA ASP A 337 13.24 11.02 -8.71
C ASP A 337 12.45 9.86 -9.37
N PRO A 338 11.13 10.02 -9.60
CA PRO A 338 10.26 8.95 -10.08
C PRO A 338 10.59 8.44 -11.50
N PHE A 339 11.38 9.18 -12.29
CA PHE A 339 11.72 8.82 -13.66
C PHE A 339 13.23 8.68 -13.89
N ASN A 340 14.05 8.69 -12.85
CA ASN A 340 15.48 8.38 -13.00
C ASN A 340 15.79 6.87 -12.97
N ALA A 341 14.82 6.06 -12.51
CA ALA A 341 14.97 4.63 -12.29
C ALA A 341 16.22 4.33 -11.43
N GLU A 342 16.31 4.97 -10.27
CA GLU A 342 17.46 4.83 -9.38
C GLU A 342 17.44 3.46 -8.70
N LYS A 343 18.56 2.74 -8.75
CA LYS A 343 18.74 1.47 -8.04
C LYS A 343 19.57 1.71 -6.79
N ASP A 344 19.09 1.28 -5.62
CA ASP A 344 19.86 1.36 -4.37
C ASP A 344 20.87 0.21 -4.22
N GLU A 345 21.64 0.26 -3.13
CA GLU A 345 22.64 -0.76 -2.77
C GLU A 345 22.03 -2.13 -2.43
N HIS A 346 20.74 -2.18 -2.12
CA HIS A 346 19.98 -3.42 -1.88
C HIS A 346 19.37 -3.99 -3.17
N GLY A 347 19.56 -3.32 -4.31
CA GLY A 347 19.01 -3.74 -5.60
C GLY A 347 17.58 -3.27 -5.87
N ASN A 348 16.97 -2.50 -4.97
CA ASN A 348 15.63 -1.97 -5.19
C ASN A 348 15.65 -0.84 -6.23
N ILE A 349 14.73 -0.89 -7.19
CA ILE A 349 14.60 0.11 -8.25
C ILE A 349 13.41 1.00 -7.96
N TYR A 350 13.68 2.30 -7.81
CA TYR A 350 12.67 3.31 -7.54
C TYR A 350 12.32 4.03 -8.84
N GLY A 351 11.08 3.91 -9.27
CA GLY A 351 10.54 4.62 -10.41
C GLY A 351 9.04 4.39 -10.58
N ARG A 352 8.33 5.39 -11.10
CA ARG A 352 6.94 5.23 -11.50
C ARG A 352 6.87 4.25 -12.67
N GLY A 353 6.01 3.24 -12.56
CA GLY A 353 5.93 2.13 -13.51
C GLY A 353 6.72 0.89 -13.08
N SER A 354 7.50 0.94 -11.98
CA SER A 354 8.37 -0.18 -11.59
C SER A 354 7.61 -1.40 -11.08
N GLN A 355 6.38 -1.20 -10.59
CA GLN A 355 5.46 -2.28 -10.21
C GLN A 355 4.26 -2.37 -11.14
N ASP A 356 3.75 -1.24 -11.62
CA ASP A 356 2.50 -1.14 -12.38
C ASP A 356 2.70 -0.32 -13.66
N MET A 357 2.85 -0.95 -14.83
CA MET A 357 3.20 -2.38 -14.97
C MET A 357 4.39 -2.62 -15.90
N LYS A 358 5.24 -1.61 -16.13
CA LYS A 358 6.38 -1.69 -17.06
C LYS A 358 7.33 -2.86 -16.76
N CYS A 359 7.36 -3.34 -15.51
CA CYS A 359 8.11 -4.53 -15.10
C CYS A 359 7.62 -5.81 -15.80
N VAL A 360 6.32 -5.99 -15.97
CA VAL A 360 5.73 -7.17 -16.59
C VAL A 360 6.05 -7.19 -18.09
N GLY A 361 5.87 -6.05 -18.76
CA GLY A 361 6.21 -5.91 -20.19
C GLY A 361 7.69 -6.18 -20.49
N ILE A 362 8.61 -5.72 -19.63
CA ILE A 362 10.04 -6.03 -19.83
C ILE A 362 10.34 -7.51 -19.53
N GLN A 363 9.71 -8.12 -18.50
CA GLN A 363 9.91 -9.53 -18.19
C GLN A 363 9.53 -10.43 -19.37
N TYR A 364 8.47 -10.12 -20.11
CA TYR A 364 8.11 -10.85 -21.32
C TYR A 364 9.20 -10.76 -22.40
N LEU A 365 9.71 -9.56 -22.67
CA LEU A 365 10.79 -9.36 -23.65
C LEU A 365 12.07 -10.09 -23.25
N GLU A 366 12.44 -10.07 -21.96
CA GLU A 366 13.63 -10.77 -21.46
C GLU A 366 13.47 -12.29 -21.45
N ALA A 367 12.29 -12.81 -21.12
CA ALA A 367 11.99 -14.24 -21.21
C ALA A 367 12.15 -14.74 -22.65
N ILE A 368 11.60 -14.00 -23.63
CA ILE A 368 11.77 -14.31 -25.06
C ILE A 368 13.23 -14.25 -25.47
N ARG A 369 13.97 -13.22 -25.01
CA ARG A 369 15.41 -13.09 -25.30
C ARG A 369 16.20 -14.30 -24.82
N LYS A 370 15.93 -14.75 -23.59
CA LYS A 370 16.57 -15.94 -23.00
C LYS A 370 16.25 -17.20 -23.82
N LEU A 371 14.97 -17.45 -24.11
CA LEU A 371 14.54 -18.63 -24.86
C LEU A 371 15.10 -18.65 -26.30
N LYS A 372 15.14 -17.50 -26.98
CA LYS A 372 15.74 -17.40 -28.32
C LYS A 372 17.25 -17.63 -28.29
N LYS A 373 17.96 -17.13 -27.27
CA LYS A 373 19.40 -17.38 -27.08
C LYS A 373 19.70 -18.86 -26.84
N GLU A 374 18.79 -19.57 -26.16
CA GLU A 374 18.85 -21.02 -25.94
C GLU A 374 18.42 -21.84 -27.19
N GLY A 375 17.97 -21.18 -28.27
CA GLY A 375 17.57 -21.83 -29.51
C GLY A 375 16.19 -22.49 -29.47
N VAL A 376 15.36 -22.15 -28.47
CA VAL A 376 14.01 -22.69 -28.32
C VAL A 376 13.12 -22.26 -29.49
N LYS A 377 12.36 -23.22 -30.03
CA LYS A 377 11.32 -22.97 -31.04
C LYS A 377 9.95 -23.32 -30.47
N LEU A 378 9.08 -22.32 -30.36
CA LEU A 378 7.73 -22.50 -29.85
C LEU A 378 6.81 -23.09 -30.92
N ARG A 379 5.89 -23.96 -30.51
CA ARG A 379 4.89 -24.54 -31.41
C ARG A 379 3.80 -23.52 -31.80
N ARG A 380 3.39 -22.68 -30.83
CA ARG A 380 2.38 -21.63 -30.99
C ARG A 380 3.04 -20.28 -31.15
N THR A 381 2.36 -19.38 -31.84
CA THR A 381 2.73 -17.96 -31.91
C THR A 381 2.48 -17.29 -30.57
N VAL A 382 3.40 -16.40 -30.18
CA VAL A 382 3.28 -15.55 -28.99
C VAL A 382 3.23 -14.10 -29.44
N HIS A 383 2.21 -13.38 -29.01
CA HIS A 383 2.08 -11.93 -29.19
C HIS A 383 2.35 -11.23 -27.86
N ILE A 384 3.03 -10.10 -27.90
CA ILE A 384 3.14 -9.18 -26.78
C ILE A 384 2.44 -7.89 -27.17
N SER A 385 1.44 -7.47 -26.40
CA SER A 385 0.78 -6.19 -26.60
C SER A 385 1.23 -5.17 -25.56
N PHE A 386 1.43 -3.93 -26.03
CA PHE A 386 1.64 -2.76 -25.19
C PHE A 386 0.51 -1.77 -25.46
N MET A 387 -0.35 -1.58 -24.46
CA MET A 387 -1.59 -0.81 -24.56
C MET A 387 -1.45 0.61 -24.00
N PRO A 388 -2.21 1.57 -24.55
CA PRO A 388 -2.44 2.87 -23.93
C PRO A 388 -3.71 2.89 -23.08
N ASP A 389 -3.77 3.82 -22.14
CA ASP A 389 -4.93 4.25 -21.36
C ASP A 389 -5.47 3.24 -20.32
N GLU A 390 -4.74 2.17 -20.00
CA GLU A 390 -5.19 1.18 -19.02
C GLU A 390 -5.53 1.86 -17.68
N GLU A 391 -4.66 2.77 -17.21
CA GLU A 391 -4.76 3.49 -15.92
C GLU A 391 -6.01 4.38 -15.80
N ILE A 392 -6.68 4.65 -16.94
CA ILE A 392 -7.96 5.39 -17.01
C ILE A 392 -9.11 4.53 -17.54
N GLY A 393 -8.92 3.21 -17.56
CA GLY A 393 -9.90 2.18 -17.86
C GLY A 393 -9.88 1.62 -19.29
N GLY A 394 -8.81 1.82 -20.06
CA GLY A 394 -8.58 1.16 -21.36
C GLY A 394 -9.61 1.46 -22.45
N LYS A 395 -10.41 2.53 -22.29
CA LYS A 395 -11.57 2.83 -23.16
C LYS A 395 -11.17 3.12 -24.61
N ASP A 396 -10.08 3.83 -24.81
CA ASP A 396 -9.55 4.16 -26.15
C ASP A 396 -8.46 3.19 -26.63
N GLY A 397 -7.95 2.34 -25.72
CA GLY A 397 -6.97 1.28 -25.99
C GLY A 397 -7.65 -0.06 -26.23
N MET A 398 -7.45 -1.02 -25.31
CA MET A 398 -7.91 -2.40 -25.45
C MET A 398 -9.40 -2.51 -25.80
N ARG A 399 -10.29 -1.73 -25.16
CA ARG A 399 -11.74 -1.80 -25.43
C ARG A 399 -12.10 -1.59 -26.90
N LYS A 400 -11.41 -0.67 -27.59
CA LYS A 400 -11.63 -0.46 -29.02
C LYS A 400 -10.92 -1.52 -29.84
N PHE A 401 -9.72 -1.90 -29.44
CA PHE A 401 -8.89 -2.85 -30.18
C PHE A 401 -9.53 -4.23 -30.32
N VAL A 402 -10.15 -4.75 -29.25
CA VAL A 402 -10.81 -6.06 -29.29
C VAL A 402 -11.95 -6.17 -30.32
N ASN A 403 -12.45 -5.04 -30.82
CA ASN A 403 -13.50 -4.98 -31.84
C ASN A 403 -12.95 -4.81 -33.27
N THR A 404 -11.64 -4.89 -33.48
CA THR A 404 -10.99 -4.67 -34.79
C THR A 404 -10.61 -5.98 -35.47
N SER A 405 -10.54 -5.97 -36.81
CA SER A 405 -10.02 -7.12 -37.57
C SER A 405 -8.61 -7.49 -37.16
N ASP A 406 -7.76 -6.50 -36.88
CA ASP A 406 -6.38 -6.69 -36.44
C ASP A 406 -6.30 -7.54 -35.17
N PHE A 407 -7.21 -7.34 -34.20
CA PHE A 407 -7.27 -8.16 -32.99
C PHE A 407 -7.77 -9.58 -33.28
N PHE A 408 -8.82 -9.73 -34.09
CA PHE A 408 -9.33 -11.07 -34.46
C PHE A 408 -8.28 -11.90 -35.22
N GLU A 409 -7.45 -11.26 -36.03
CA GLU A 409 -6.33 -11.89 -36.75
C GLU A 409 -5.24 -12.44 -35.81
N LEU A 410 -5.13 -11.95 -34.58
CA LEU A 410 -4.20 -12.50 -33.58
C LEU A 410 -4.57 -13.93 -33.14
N ASN A 411 -5.81 -14.39 -33.38
CA ASN A 411 -6.26 -15.76 -33.08
C ASN A 411 -5.94 -16.19 -31.63
N ILE A 412 -6.23 -15.33 -30.67
CA ILE A 412 -5.82 -15.48 -29.26
C ILE A 412 -6.58 -16.64 -28.61
N GLY A 413 -5.84 -17.63 -28.10
CA GLY A 413 -6.41 -18.73 -27.31
C GLY A 413 -6.33 -18.52 -25.80
N VAL A 414 -5.32 -17.77 -25.34
CA VAL A 414 -5.14 -17.38 -23.94
C VAL A 414 -4.41 -16.05 -23.87
N ALA A 415 -4.78 -15.21 -22.89
CA ALA A 415 -4.08 -13.98 -22.58
C ALA A 415 -3.61 -13.98 -21.13
N LEU A 416 -2.38 -13.51 -20.90
CA LEU A 416 -1.86 -13.15 -19.59
C LEU A 416 -1.77 -11.64 -19.51
N ASP A 417 -2.23 -11.08 -18.40
CA ASP A 417 -2.21 -9.64 -18.12
C ASP A 417 -1.53 -9.40 -16.76
N GLU A 418 -1.64 -8.18 -16.25
CA GLU A 418 -1.02 -7.80 -14.99
C GLU A 418 -1.51 -8.55 -13.75
N SER A 419 -0.66 -8.51 -12.74
CA SER A 419 -0.98 -8.91 -11.37
C SER A 419 -0.36 -7.91 -10.40
N VAL A 420 -0.71 -8.01 -9.13
CA VAL A 420 -0.15 -7.17 -8.07
C VAL A 420 0.97 -7.90 -7.32
N ALA A 421 1.94 -7.13 -6.83
CA ALA A 421 3.01 -7.66 -5.99
C ALA A 421 2.44 -8.30 -4.70
N SER A 422 2.97 -9.47 -4.35
CA SER A 422 2.67 -10.14 -3.09
C SER A 422 3.71 -9.77 -2.02
N PRO A 423 3.30 -9.54 -0.77
CA PRO A 423 4.23 -9.44 0.36
C PRO A 423 4.74 -10.81 0.83
N MET A 424 4.22 -11.91 0.28
CA MET A 424 4.59 -13.29 0.58
C MET A 424 5.30 -13.93 -0.63
N GLU A 425 5.93 -15.09 -0.43
CA GLU A 425 6.55 -15.90 -1.50
C GLU A 425 5.50 -16.66 -2.34
N GLU A 426 4.53 -15.93 -2.88
CA GLU A 426 3.46 -16.44 -3.75
C GLU A 426 3.18 -15.46 -4.90
N LEU A 427 2.88 -15.99 -6.08
CA LEU A 427 2.41 -15.21 -7.22
C LEU A 427 0.87 -15.13 -7.14
N LEU A 428 0.36 -13.91 -7.00
CA LEU A 428 -1.08 -13.66 -7.07
C LEU A 428 -1.52 -13.83 -8.52
N LEU A 429 -2.58 -14.59 -8.74
CA LEU A 429 -3.14 -14.82 -10.08
C LEU A 429 -4.59 -14.38 -10.12
N PHE A 430 -4.90 -13.45 -11.02
CA PHE A 430 -6.26 -12.98 -11.22
C PHE A 430 -6.97 -13.80 -12.28
N TYR A 431 -8.03 -14.50 -11.88
CA TYR A 431 -8.86 -15.31 -12.77
C TYR A 431 -10.21 -14.67 -13.10
N ALA A 432 -10.57 -13.61 -12.36
CA ALA A 432 -11.81 -12.86 -12.51
C ALA A 432 -11.65 -11.42 -12.00
N GLU A 433 -12.59 -10.55 -12.36
CA GLU A 433 -12.67 -9.16 -11.93
C GLU A 433 -14.10 -8.82 -11.51
N ARG A 434 -14.25 -7.93 -10.54
CA ARG A 434 -15.56 -7.40 -10.16
C ARG A 434 -16.03 -6.34 -11.14
N SER A 435 -17.33 -6.30 -11.37
CA SER A 435 -17.96 -5.28 -12.22
C SER A 435 -18.11 -3.97 -11.46
N SER A 436 -17.72 -2.84 -12.05
CA SER A 436 -17.84 -1.51 -11.44
C SER A 436 -19.08 -0.78 -11.92
N TRP A 437 -19.96 -0.45 -10.99
CA TRP A 437 -21.19 0.32 -11.22
C TRP A 437 -21.13 1.63 -10.45
N ASN A 438 -21.27 2.75 -11.16
CA ASN A 438 -21.51 4.06 -10.55
C ASN A 438 -23.00 4.35 -10.64
N VAL A 439 -23.69 4.17 -9.52
CA VAL A 439 -25.15 4.22 -9.42
C VAL A 439 -25.57 5.59 -8.92
N GLU A 440 -26.42 6.29 -9.66
CA GLU A 440 -27.01 7.56 -9.25
C GLU A 440 -28.51 7.40 -9.02
N VAL A 441 -28.98 7.68 -7.80
CA VAL A 441 -30.40 7.68 -7.43
C VAL A 441 -30.85 9.12 -7.27
N HIS A 442 -31.77 9.56 -8.12
CA HIS A 442 -32.38 10.88 -8.06
C HIS A 442 -33.73 10.79 -7.34
N CYS A 443 -33.92 11.60 -6.30
CA CYS A 443 -35.12 11.68 -5.49
C CYS A 443 -35.73 13.08 -5.64
N SER A 444 -36.84 13.17 -6.38
CA SER A 444 -37.64 14.39 -6.49
C SER A 444 -38.82 14.38 -5.51
N GLY A 445 -39.16 15.54 -4.94
CA GLY A 445 -40.26 15.65 -3.99
C GLY A 445 -40.73 17.09 -3.78
N THR A 446 -41.72 17.26 -2.91
CA THR A 446 -42.38 18.55 -2.67
C THR A 446 -41.41 19.54 -2.01
N PRO A 447 -41.06 20.67 -2.66
CA PRO A 447 -40.29 21.73 -2.02
C PRO A 447 -41.19 22.61 -1.14
N GLY A 448 -40.62 23.23 -0.10
CA GLY A 448 -41.40 24.15 0.73
C GLY A 448 -40.65 24.69 1.93
N HIS A 449 -41.29 25.61 2.65
CA HIS A 449 -40.69 26.24 3.83
C HIS A 449 -40.54 25.21 4.97
N GLY A 450 -39.37 25.15 5.59
CA GLY A 450 -39.01 24.14 6.60
C GLY A 450 -39.74 24.25 7.95
N THR A 451 -40.65 25.22 8.10
CA THR A 451 -41.55 25.31 9.26
C THR A 451 -42.83 24.49 9.09
N LEU A 452 -43.06 23.95 7.89
CA LEU A 452 -44.24 23.16 7.56
C LEU A 452 -43.82 21.69 7.36
N PHE A 453 -44.68 20.77 7.77
CA PHE A 453 -44.51 19.33 7.54
C PHE A 453 -45.06 18.95 6.17
N HIS A 454 -44.28 19.22 5.12
CA HIS A 454 -44.62 18.78 3.77
C HIS A 454 -44.52 17.26 3.69
N GLU A 455 -45.45 16.64 2.98
CA GLU A 455 -45.41 15.22 2.64
C GLU A 455 -44.72 15.03 1.27
N ASP A 456 -44.25 13.82 1.00
CA ASP A 456 -43.61 13.43 -0.27
C ASP A 456 -42.34 14.26 -0.56
N THR A 457 -41.57 14.57 0.48
CA THR A 457 -40.35 15.36 0.34
C THR A 457 -39.21 14.54 -0.25
N SER A 458 -38.29 15.20 -0.95
CA SER A 458 -37.07 14.56 -1.47
C SER A 458 -36.24 13.89 -0.36
N GLY A 459 -36.30 14.44 0.87
CA GLY A 459 -35.61 13.92 2.05
C GLY A 459 -36.20 12.60 2.58
N GLU A 460 -37.53 12.47 2.64
CA GLU A 460 -38.20 11.23 3.06
C GLU A 460 -37.89 10.07 2.11
N LYS A 461 -37.93 10.33 0.80
CA LYS A 461 -37.59 9.34 -0.23
C LYS A 461 -36.13 8.93 -0.15
N LEU A 462 -35.25 9.91 0.03
CA LEU A 462 -33.82 9.69 0.20
C LEU A 462 -33.52 8.83 1.44
N GLN A 463 -34.25 9.02 2.54
CA GLN A 463 -34.11 8.18 3.73
C GLN A 463 -34.41 6.70 3.42
N ILE A 464 -35.50 6.40 2.70
CA ILE A 464 -35.85 5.02 2.31
C ILE A 464 -34.71 4.39 1.48
N ILE A 465 -34.20 5.12 0.49
CA ILE A 465 -33.09 4.64 -0.35
C ILE A 465 -31.83 4.38 0.47
N LEU A 466 -31.44 5.32 1.34
CA LEU A 466 -30.28 5.15 2.21
C LEU A 466 -30.44 3.94 3.11
N ASP A 467 -31.60 3.77 3.74
CA ASP A 467 -31.85 2.65 4.64
C ASP A 467 -31.74 1.31 3.89
N ARG A 468 -32.31 1.19 2.69
CA ARG A 468 -32.26 -0.03 1.87
C ARG A 468 -30.84 -0.34 1.39
N PHE A 469 -30.16 0.63 0.79
CA PHE A 469 -28.79 0.47 0.28
C PHE A 469 -27.81 0.13 1.42
N MET A 470 -27.92 0.82 2.57
CA MET A 470 -27.05 0.57 3.72
C MET A 470 -27.35 -0.75 4.44
N THR A 471 -28.62 -1.18 4.44
CA THR A 471 -29.01 -2.52 4.94
C THR A 471 -28.37 -3.61 4.07
N TYR A 472 -28.48 -3.51 2.74
CA TYR A 472 -27.85 -4.47 1.82
C TYR A 472 -26.32 -4.48 2.01
N ARG A 473 -25.69 -3.30 2.12
CA ARG A 473 -24.26 -3.19 2.43
C ARG A 473 -23.89 -3.91 3.72
N GLN A 474 -24.70 -3.77 4.77
CA GLN A 474 -24.45 -4.46 6.04
C GLN A 474 -24.56 -5.97 5.89
N GLN A 475 -25.56 -6.48 5.16
CA GLN A 475 -25.69 -7.91 4.85
C GLN A 475 -24.46 -8.46 4.13
N GLN A 476 -23.96 -7.75 3.11
CA GLN A 476 -22.74 -8.14 2.39
C GLN A 476 -21.50 -8.11 3.30
N LYS A 477 -21.43 -7.14 4.20
CA LYS A 477 -20.35 -7.07 5.20
C LYS A 477 -20.42 -8.24 6.19
N ASP A 478 -21.61 -8.61 6.64
CA ASP A 478 -21.80 -9.74 7.55
C ASP A 478 -21.35 -11.05 6.87
N ILE A 479 -21.69 -11.24 5.59
CA ILE A 479 -21.19 -12.38 4.79
C ILE A 479 -19.67 -12.38 4.75
N LEU A 480 -19.04 -11.24 4.50
CA LEU A 480 -17.57 -11.12 4.46
C LEU A 480 -16.92 -11.49 5.80
N GLU A 481 -17.51 -11.09 6.92
CA GLU A 481 -17.01 -11.39 8.27
C GLU A 481 -17.08 -12.89 8.60
N THR A 482 -17.94 -13.67 7.91
CA THR A 482 -17.96 -15.15 8.05
C THR A 482 -16.82 -15.85 7.30
N LYS A 483 -16.11 -15.17 6.39
CA LYS A 483 -15.07 -15.78 5.55
C LYS A 483 -13.75 -15.94 6.34
N PRO A 484 -12.97 -17.01 6.07
CA PRO A 484 -11.72 -17.28 6.82
C PRO A 484 -10.68 -16.16 6.73
N HIS A 485 -10.66 -15.44 5.60
CA HIS A 485 -9.74 -14.34 5.35
C HIS A 485 -10.45 -13.14 4.70
N PRO A 486 -11.04 -12.23 5.48
CA PRO A 486 -11.85 -11.13 4.96
C PRO A 486 -11.13 -10.23 3.96
N ILE A 487 -9.82 -9.99 4.15
CA ILE A 487 -9.03 -9.15 3.22
C ILE A 487 -8.94 -9.80 1.83
N PHE A 488 -8.74 -11.12 1.77
CA PHE A 488 -8.62 -11.86 0.52
C PHE A 488 -9.98 -12.26 -0.08
N SER A 489 -11.06 -12.20 0.70
CA SER A 489 -12.41 -12.58 0.28
C SER A 489 -13.28 -11.36 -0.08
N LEU A 490 -12.73 -10.14 -0.02
CA LEU A 490 -13.48 -8.91 -0.29
C LEU A 490 -14.10 -8.89 -1.69
N ALA A 491 -13.44 -9.52 -2.65
CA ALA A 491 -13.91 -9.58 -4.02
C ALA A 491 -15.01 -10.62 -4.27
N GLU A 492 -15.32 -11.46 -3.28
CA GLU A 492 -16.42 -12.44 -3.29
C GLU A 492 -17.74 -11.85 -2.77
N VAL A 493 -17.75 -10.58 -2.34
CA VAL A 493 -18.97 -9.90 -1.87
C VAL A 493 -19.18 -8.58 -2.62
N THR A 494 -20.44 -8.18 -2.74
CA THR A 494 -20.79 -6.92 -3.39
C THR A 494 -20.52 -5.78 -2.41
N SER A 495 -19.59 -4.88 -2.75
CA SER A 495 -19.34 -3.69 -1.93
C SER A 495 -20.11 -2.51 -2.50
N LEU A 496 -20.91 -1.86 -1.66
CA LEU A 496 -21.70 -0.69 -2.00
C LEU A 496 -21.33 0.43 -1.04
N ASN A 497 -20.88 1.58 -1.55
CA ASN A 497 -20.51 2.72 -0.70
C ASN A 497 -21.10 4.02 -1.25
N LEU A 498 -21.76 4.79 -0.38
CA LEU A 498 -22.21 6.14 -0.70
C LEU A 498 -20.98 7.04 -0.88
N THR A 499 -20.83 7.62 -2.07
CA THR A 499 -19.67 8.44 -2.44
C THR A 499 -20.00 9.92 -2.53
N GLN A 500 -21.22 10.28 -2.96
CA GLN A 500 -21.65 11.68 -3.05
C GLN A 500 -23.14 11.81 -2.74
N MET A 501 -23.51 13.00 -2.25
CA MET A 501 -24.90 13.44 -2.15
C MET A 501 -24.97 14.87 -2.66
N LYS A 502 -25.84 15.12 -3.63
CA LYS A 502 -25.97 16.40 -4.33
C LYS A 502 -27.39 16.94 -4.12
N VAL A 503 -27.53 18.26 -4.05
CA VAL A 503 -28.84 18.92 -4.14
C VAL A 503 -28.90 19.57 -5.52
N MET A 504 -29.97 19.33 -6.28
CA MET A 504 -30.16 20.01 -7.56
C MET A 504 -31.05 21.24 -7.36
N SER A 505 -30.53 22.42 -7.70
CA SER A 505 -31.34 23.62 -7.83
C SER A 505 -31.21 24.18 -9.25
N LYS A 506 -32.32 24.62 -9.85
CA LYS A 506 -32.35 25.16 -11.21
C LYS A 506 -31.48 26.42 -11.40
N GLU A 507 -31.01 27.06 -10.33
CA GLU A 507 -30.17 28.27 -10.38
C GLU A 507 -28.66 27.99 -10.49
N ILE A 508 -28.18 26.81 -10.06
CA ILE A 508 -26.74 26.50 -10.06
C ILE A 508 -26.20 26.26 -11.47
N PHE A 509 -27.05 25.97 -12.46
CA PHE A 509 -26.63 25.74 -13.85
C PHE A 509 -26.18 27.02 -14.60
N LYS A 510 -26.41 28.24 -14.04
CA LYS A 510 -26.05 29.52 -14.69
C LYS A 510 -24.65 30.05 -14.34
N ARG A 511 -23.94 29.45 -13.39
CA ARG A 511 -22.54 29.81 -13.06
C ARG A 511 -21.66 28.60 -13.27
N GLY A 512 -20.99 28.55 -14.43
CA GLY A 512 -20.04 27.50 -14.81
C GLY A 512 -18.83 27.40 -13.88
N LEU A 513 -19.04 26.92 -12.67
CA LEU A 513 -18.00 26.48 -11.75
C LEU A 513 -17.76 25.00 -12.02
N SER A 514 -16.64 24.71 -12.65
CA SER A 514 -16.16 23.37 -12.96
C SER A 514 -16.06 22.53 -11.69
N CYS A 515 -16.81 21.42 -11.62
CA CYS A 515 -16.58 20.34 -10.68
C CYS A 515 -15.24 19.66 -11.01
N GLN A 516 -14.15 20.15 -10.44
CA GLN A 516 -12.86 19.46 -10.40
C GLN A 516 -12.35 19.45 -8.97
N SER A 517 -12.77 18.45 -8.20
CA SER A 517 -12.01 17.85 -7.09
C SER A 517 -12.82 16.71 -6.47
N ILE A 518 -12.65 15.50 -7.01
CA ILE A 518 -13.03 14.27 -6.30
C ILE A 518 -11.71 13.63 -5.86
N MET A 519 -11.37 13.79 -4.58
CA MET A 519 -10.39 12.93 -3.94
C MET A 519 -11.01 12.41 -2.63
N VAL A 520 -10.89 11.09 -2.50
CA VAL A 520 -11.48 10.21 -1.49
C VAL A 520 -11.17 10.68 -0.06
N THR A 521 -12.20 11.04 0.70
CA THR A 521 -12.35 10.79 2.14
C THR A 521 -13.82 11.01 2.49
N THR A 522 -14.46 10.02 3.12
CA THR A 522 -15.85 10.02 3.55
C THR A 522 -16.13 11.16 4.55
N CYS A 523 -16.48 12.34 4.05
CA CYS A 523 -17.22 13.39 4.72
C CYS A 523 -18.08 14.08 3.65
N LEU A 524 -19.36 13.73 3.63
CA LEU A 524 -20.37 14.34 2.76
C LEU A 524 -20.54 15.82 3.16
N SER A 525 -19.90 16.74 2.42
CA SER A 525 -20.25 18.16 2.48
C SER A 525 -21.53 18.39 1.68
N MET A 526 -22.64 18.60 2.38
CA MET A 526 -23.90 19.08 1.77
C MET A 526 -23.80 20.58 1.51
N ASP A 527 -23.34 20.99 0.33
CA ASP A 527 -23.29 22.40 -0.06
C ASP A 527 -24.26 22.66 -1.21
N GLY A 528 -25.57 22.50 -0.95
CA GLY A 528 -26.59 22.52 -2.00
C GLY A 528 -27.97 23.05 -1.62
N GLY A 529 -28.21 23.46 -0.37
CA GLY A 529 -29.44 24.17 -0.02
C GLY A 529 -29.38 25.62 -0.52
N VAL A 530 -30.41 26.09 -1.25
CA VAL A 530 -30.52 27.51 -1.66
C VAL A 530 -30.58 28.43 -0.43
N GLN A 531 -31.21 27.96 0.65
CA GLN A 531 -31.31 28.61 1.94
C GLN A 531 -31.59 27.55 3.02
N SER A 532 -31.06 27.70 4.25
CA SER A 532 -31.23 26.73 5.34
C SER A 532 -32.68 26.53 5.82
N THR A 533 -33.61 27.36 5.36
CA THR A 533 -35.04 27.34 5.71
C THR A 533 -35.93 26.69 4.65
N LEU A 534 -35.36 26.13 3.58
CA LEU A 534 -36.11 25.58 2.43
C LEU A 534 -35.85 24.08 2.24
N VAL A 535 -36.92 23.30 2.12
CA VAL A 535 -36.88 21.88 1.72
C VAL A 535 -36.56 21.82 0.21
N PRO A 536 -35.51 21.09 -0.19
CA PRO A 536 -35.09 21.04 -1.59
C PRO A 536 -36.05 20.22 -2.46
N PRO A 537 -36.26 20.59 -3.73
CA PRO A 537 -37.10 19.83 -4.66
C PRO A 537 -36.44 18.51 -5.09
N ASP A 538 -35.11 18.48 -5.19
CA ASP A 538 -34.37 17.40 -5.84
C ASP A 538 -33.08 17.07 -5.05
N LEU A 539 -32.89 15.79 -4.74
CA LEU A 539 -31.69 15.24 -4.11
C LEU A 539 -31.14 14.09 -4.95
N VAL A 540 -29.82 13.96 -5.06
CA VAL A 540 -29.15 12.87 -5.78
C VAL A 540 -28.19 12.16 -4.84
N LEU A 541 -28.26 10.83 -4.76
CA LEU A 541 -27.27 9.98 -4.11
C LEU A 541 -26.41 9.30 -5.17
N VAL A 542 -25.10 9.23 -4.97
CA VAL A 542 -24.17 8.53 -5.85
C VAL A 542 -23.45 7.43 -5.07
N PHE A 543 -23.56 6.20 -5.55
CA PHE A 543 -22.92 5.03 -4.96
C PHE A 543 -21.86 4.45 -5.90
N ASP A 544 -20.71 4.08 -5.34
CA ASP A 544 -19.76 3.18 -6.00
C ASP A 544 -20.09 1.75 -5.57
N VAL A 545 -20.47 0.93 -6.54
CA VAL A 545 -20.87 -0.46 -6.35
C VAL A 545 -19.88 -1.34 -7.10
N ARG A 546 -19.23 -2.26 -6.39
CA ARG A 546 -18.39 -3.31 -6.96
C ARG A 546 -19.15 -4.62 -6.80
N VAL A 547 -19.70 -5.10 -7.90
CA VAL A 547 -20.56 -6.30 -7.93
C VAL A 547 -19.69 -7.54 -7.81
N ALA A 548 -20.06 -8.46 -6.92
CA ALA A 548 -19.40 -9.75 -6.78
C ALA A 548 -19.52 -10.58 -8.07
N ILE A 549 -18.58 -11.51 -8.28
CA ILE A 549 -18.52 -12.31 -9.52
C ILE A 549 -19.68 -13.29 -9.68
N ASP A 550 -20.28 -13.72 -8.57
CA ASP A 550 -21.38 -14.69 -8.46
C ASP A 550 -22.75 -14.01 -8.36
N GLN A 551 -22.78 -12.70 -8.17
CA GLN A 551 -24.02 -11.92 -8.08
C GLN A 551 -24.60 -11.73 -9.48
N ASP A 552 -25.84 -12.18 -9.68
CA ASP A 552 -26.57 -11.89 -10.90
C ASP A 552 -26.82 -10.37 -11.01
N HIS A 553 -26.39 -9.81 -12.14
CA HIS A 553 -26.48 -8.38 -12.40
C HIS A 553 -27.94 -7.92 -12.59
N GLN A 554 -28.76 -8.72 -13.26
CA GLN A 554 -30.15 -8.36 -13.52
C GLN A 554 -30.94 -8.38 -12.21
N GLU A 555 -30.77 -9.41 -11.37
CA GLU A 555 -31.42 -9.49 -10.06
C GLU A 555 -31.04 -8.33 -9.15
N LEU A 556 -29.75 -7.95 -9.12
CA LEU A 556 -29.28 -6.82 -8.32
C LEU A 556 -29.87 -5.48 -8.79
N GLU A 557 -29.96 -5.28 -10.10
CA GLU A 557 -30.57 -4.09 -10.67
C GLU A 557 -32.08 -4.03 -10.39
N GLU A 558 -32.80 -5.14 -10.58
CA GLU A 558 -34.22 -5.25 -10.26
C GLU A 558 -34.48 -4.99 -8.77
N LEU A 559 -33.60 -5.47 -7.90
CA LEU A 559 -33.65 -5.19 -6.46
C LEU A 559 -33.47 -3.69 -6.17
N MET A 560 -32.47 -3.03 -6.78
CA MET A 560 -32.27 -1.58 -6.62
C MET A 560 -33.45 -0.76 -7.17
N GLN A 561 -34.03 -1.20 -8.29
CA GLN A 561 -35.23 -0.60 -8.87
C GLN A 561 -36.43 -0.78 -7.95
N SER A 562 -36.59 -1.93 -7.30
CA SER A 562 -37.66 -2.17 -6.32
C SER A 562 -37.59 -1.21 -5.13
N TRP A 563 -36.39 -0.89 -4.66
CA TRP A 563 -36.21 0.12 -3.60
C TRP A 563 -36.55 1.54 -4.08
N CYS A 564 -36.27 1.86 -5.35
CA CYS A 564 -36.72 3.11 -5.95
C CYS A 564 -38.25 3.21 -6.04
N LEU A 565 -38.92 2.09 -6.37
CA LEU A 565 -40.38 2.03 -6.40
C LEU A 565 -40.98 2.16 -4.99
N GLU A 566 -40.36 1.54 -3.98
CA GLU A 566 -40.76 1.65 -2.57
C GLU A 566 -40.65 3.09 -2.05
N ALA A 567 -39.58 3.80 -2.43
CA ALA A 567 -39.38 5.19 -2.06
C ALA A 567 -40.41 6.15 -2.65
N GLY A 568 -41.20 5.71 -3.65
CA GLY A 568 -42.34 6.44 -4.18
C GLY A 568 -42.09 7.10 -5.54
N PRO A 569 -43.10 7.79 -6.09
CA PRO A 569 -43.03 8.39 -7.42
C PRO A 569 -41.95 9.48 -7.47
N GLY A 570 -41.28 9.65 -8.61
CA GLY A 570 -40.24 10.67 -8.78
C GLY A 570 -38.85 10.27 -8.25
N VAL A 571 -38.67 9.01 -7.86
CA VAL A 571 -37.35 8.40 -7.61
C VAL A 571 -36.90 7.64 -8.86
N THR A 572 -35.69 7.93 -9.37
CA THR A 572 -35.16 7.28 -10.56
C THR A 572 -33.73 6.80 -10.34
N LEU A 573 -33.45 5.58 -10.83
CA LEU A 573 -32.14 4.96 -10.82
C LEU A 573 -31.46 5.17 -12.18
N THR A 574 -30.23 5.65 -12.18
CA THR A 574 -29.40 5.80 -13.38
C THR A 574 -27.97 5.33 -13.10
N PHE A 575 -27.21 5.07 -14.16
CA PHE A 575 -25.83 4.60 -14.04
C PHE A 575 -24.91 5.49 -14.86
N ALA A 576 -23.96 6.17 -14.20
CA ALA A 576 -22.91 6.92 -14.90
C ALA A 576 -21.87 5.96 -15.51
N GLN A 577 -21.68 4.80 -14.88
CA GLN A 577 -20.92 3.67 -15.41
C GLN A 577 -21.63 2.38 -14.97
N LYS A 578 -21.77 1.42 -15.90
CA LYS A 578 -22.36 0.11 -15.62
C LYS A 578 -21.62 -0.95 -16.41
N ASP A 579 -20.62 -1.54 -15.75
CA ASP A 579 -19.86 -2.61 -16.37
C ASP A 579 -20.71 -3.90 -16.44
N PRO A 580 -20.69 -4.62 -17.58
CA PRO A 580 -21.32 -5.94 -17.68
C PRO A 580 -20.53 -6.99 -16.87
N ASN A 581 -21.08 -8.20 -16.74
CA ASN A 581 -20.32 -9.31 -16.18
C ASN A 581 -19.24 -9.73 -17.21
N PHE A 582 -17.98 -9.78 -16.78
CA PHE A 582 -16.83 -10.10 -17.62
C PHE A 582 -16.46 -11.59 -17.64
N GLY A 583 -17.26 -12.45 -16.98
CA GLY A 583 -16.99 -13.88 -16.86
C GLY A 583 -15.79 -14.21 -15.97
N ILE A 584 -15.62 -15.51 -15.72
CA ILE A 584 -14.54 -16.07 -14.91
C ILE A 584 -13.68 -17.01 -15.75
N THR A 585 -12.38 -17.06 -15.49
CA THR A 585 -11.50 -18.07 -16.05
C THR A 585 -11.61 -19.33 -15.20
N GLU A 586 -12.02 -20.46 -15.81
CA GLU A 586 -12.11 -21.74 -15.11
C GLU A 586 -10.71 -22.25 -14.73
N LEU A 587 -10.51 -22.53 -13.44
CA LEU A 587 -9.24 -23.00 -12.86
C LEU A 587 -9.24 -24.51 -12.58
N ASP A 588 -9.84 -25.28 -13.48
CA ASP A 588 -9.91 -26.74 -13.39
C ASP A 588 -9.06 -27.44 -14.47
N HIS A 589 -9.01 -28.77 -14.40
CA HIS A 589 -8.22 -29.57 -15.34
C HIS A 589 -8.84 -29.65 -16.75
N ASN A 590 -10.09 -29.19 -16.93
CA ASN A 590 -10.75 -29.15 -18.23
C ASN A 590 -10.25 -27.97 -19.07
N ASN A 591 -9.78 -26.90 -18.42
CA ASN A 591 -9.09 -25.80 -19.09
C ASN A 591 -7.62 -26.17 -19.40
N PRO A 592 -7.29 -26.47 -20.68
CA PRO A 592 -5.95 -26.93 -21.05
C PRO A 592 -4.88 -25.84 -20.85
N TRP A 593 -5.26 -24.55 -20.92
CA TRP A 593 -4.34 -23.43 -20.71
C TRP A 593 -3.97 -23.30 -19.24
N TRP A 594 -4.95 -23.43 -18.35
CA TRP A 594 -4.71 -23.43 -16.91
C TRP A 594 -3.87 -24.63 -16.48
N ALA A 595 -4.18 -25.83 -16.98
CA ALA A 595 -3.40 -27.03 -16.67
C ALA A 595 -1.93 -26.88 -17.08
N ALA A 596 -1.67 -26.30 -18.26
CA ALA A 596 -0.31 -26.03 -18.73
C ALA A 596 0.41 -24.96 -17.89
N PHE A 597 -0.26 -23.84 -17.58
CA PHE A 597 0.31 -22.76 -16.76
C PHE A 597 0.63 -23.24 -15.34
N LYS A 598 -0.33 -23.89 -14.68
CA LYS A 598 -0.15 -24.45 -13.34
C LYS A 598 0.94 -25.52 -13.31
N GLY A 599 1.00 -26.36 -14.34
CA GLY A 599 2.07 -27.36 -14.51
C GLY A 599 3.46 -26.72 -14.53
N ALA A 600 3.65 -25.69 -15.36
CA ALA A 600 4.91 -24.95 -15.42
C ALA A 600 5.28 -24.29 -14.08
N CYS A 601 4.31 -23.66 -13.40
CA CYS A 601 4.56 -23.08 -12.07
C CYS A 601 4.96 -24.14 -11.03
N ASN A 602 4.32 -25.31 -11.04
CA ASN A 602 4.68 -26.41 -10.14
C ASN A 602 6.10 -26.93 -10.40
N GLU A 603 6.50 -27.07 -11.68
CA GLU A 603 7.86 -27.48 -12.06
C GLU A 603 8.92 -26.47 -11.61
N MET A 604 8.55 -25.18 -11.58
CA MET A 604 9.41 -24.09 -11.12
C MET A 604 9.32 -23.85 -9.60
N GLU A 605 8.56 -24.67 -8.87
CA GLU A 605 8.29 -24.50 -7.44
C GLU A 605 7.71 -23.11 -7.08
N VAL A 606 6.95 -22.51 -7.99
CA VAL A 606 6.29 -21.22 -7.80
C VAL A 606 4.91 -21.43 -7.17
N ASN A 607 4.71 -20.91 -5.96
CA ASN A 607 3.42 -20.94 -5.29
C ASN A 607 2.44 -19.98 -5.97
N LEU A 608 1.33 -20.51 -6.48
CA LEU A 608 0.24 -19.71 -7.05
C LEU A 608 -0.86 -19.49 -6.03
N ARG A 609 -1.34 -18.25 -5.95
CA ARG A 609 -2.55 -17.90 -5.19
C ARG A 609 -3.59 -17.28 -6.12
N PRO A 610 -4.57 -18.07 -6.59
CA PRO A 610 -5.72 -17.54 -7.31
C PRO A 610 -6.53 -16.58 -6.44
N MET A 611 -6.89 -15.44 -7.00
CA MET A 611 -7.71 -14.42 -6.35
C MET A 611 -8.54 -13.68 -7.41
N ILE A 612 -9.64 -13.07 -7.00
CA ILE A 612 -10.39 -12.14 -7.87
C ILE A 612 -9.70 -10.78 -7.78
N CYS A 613 -9.44 -10.15 -8.93
CA CYS A 613 -8.78 -8.85 -8.96
C CYS A 613 -9.64 -7.80 -8.21
N PRO A 614 -9.05 -7.06 -7.26
CA PRO A 614 -9.76 -6.01 -6.54
C PRO A 614 -10.00 -4.75 -7.39
N GLY A 615 -9.16 -4.54 -8.41
CA GLY A 615 -9.24 -3.47 -9.41
C GLY A 615 -9.86 -3.95 -10.72
N VAL A 616 -9.47 -3.29 -11.81
CA VAL A 616 -9.87 -3.65 -13.19
C VAL A 616 -8.61 -3.69 -14.06
N THR A 617 -8.55 -4.60 -15.03
CA THR A 617 -7.42 -4.71 -15.97
C THR A 617 -7.91 -4.85 -17.41
N ASP A 618 -7.07 -4.65 -18.41
CA ASP A 618 -7.45 -4.80 -19.82
C ASP A 618 -7.96 -6.21 -20.17
N ALA A 619 -7.59 -7.24 -19.39
CA ALA A 619 -8.05 -8.62 -19.52
C ALA A 619 -9.57 -8.77 -19.57
N ARG A 620 -10.33 -7.85 -18.95
CA ARG A 620 -11.80 -7.87 -18.98
C ARG A 620 -12.38 -7.66 -20.38
N TYR A 621 -11.71 -6.84 -21.20
CA TYR A 621 -12.14 -6.62 -22.58
C TYR A 621 -11.77 -7.81 -23.47
N ILE A 622 -10.62 -8.44 -23.21
CA ILE A 622 -10.22 -9.66 -23.92
C ILE A 622 -11.22 -10.78 -23.65
N ARG A 623 -11.61 -11.00 -22.38
CA ARG A 623 -12.61 -12.02 -21.99
C ARG A 623 -13.97 -11.84 -22.65
N GLN A 624 -14.34 -10.62 -23.01
CA GLN A 624 -15.60 -10.35 -23.71
C GLN A 624 -15.55 -10.62 -25.21
N ALA A 625 -14.36 -10.54 -25.80
CA ALA A 625 -14.16 -10.73 -27.22
C ALA A 625 -13.91 -12.20 -27.60
N SER A 626 -13.56 -13.02 -26.61
CA SER A 626 -13.31 -14.47 -26.74
C SER A 626 -14.57 -15.32 -26.81
#